data_AF-A0A3S2VT77-F1
#
_entry.id   AF-A0A3S2VT77-F1
#
_cell.length_a   1.000
_cell.length_b   1.000
_cell.length_c   1.000
_cell.angle_alpha   90.00
_cell.angle_beta   90.00
_cell.angle_gamma   90.00
#
_symmetry.space_group_name_H-M   'P 1'
#
loop_
_entity.id
_entity.type
_entity.pdbx_description
1 polymer ?
#
loop_
_entity_poly.entity_id
_entity_poly.type
_entity_poly.pdbx_seq_one_letter_code
_entity_poly.pdbx_strand_id
1 'polypeptide(L)'
;TNLLTGVAVCGCGGDGCGGGMTTATGKSGQYRYYACSRRATAGTTECRGRRIPMEKLDDIVVKAVSKHVLQPDRLSTLLKTWLDRSQDAQANRRDQLKQLRTKMTNLDGEHANVIKLVRNGICQADDPQIAIEINNIAAQKRAIAIDIERLERQLADGDRRITPEIIHKFGELMVKNLRDKSAPARRDYVRLLVDRVEVGTTEIRICGSKSRLSKAAMGTPPHLVPKAEREWCTRLDSNQWPSPSEG
;
A
#
# COMPACT_ATOMS: atom_id res chain seq x y z
N THR A 1 18.47 -21.15 -3.57
CA THR A 1 17.87 -20.13 -2.69
C THR A 1 16.47 -20.58 -2.32
N ASN A 2 16.08 -20.50 -1.05
CA ASN A 2 14.80 -21.00 -0.56
C ASN A 2 13.68 -19.96 -0.71
N LEU A 3 13.01 -19.95 -1.88
CA LEU A 3 12.07 -18.89 -2.27
C LEU A 3 10.81 -18.84 -1.40
N LEU A 4 10.17 -20.00 -1.23
CA LEU A 4 8.86 -20.11 -0.57
C LEU A 4 8.93 -20.58 0.90
N THR A 5 10.13 -20.69 1.46
CA THR A 5 10.29 -21.07 2.86
C THR A 5 9.72 -19.99 3.77
N GLY A 6 8.84 -20.39 4.69
CA GLY A 6 8.12 -19.50 5.60
C GLY A 6 6.77 -19.00 5.08
N VAL A 7 6.44 -19.24 3.80
CA VAL A 7 5.12 -18.90 3.22
C VAL A 7 4.39 -20.13 2.66
N ALA A 8 5.11 -21.20 2.31
CA ALA A 8 4.50 -22.45 1.86
C ALA A 8 3.87 -23.24 3.02
N VAL A 9 2.65 -23.72 2.80
CA VAL A 9 1.80 -24.43 3.76
C VAL A 9 1.24 -25.70 3.13
N CYS A 10 1.21 -26.79 3.89
CA CYS A 10 0.68 -28.08 3.47
C CYS A 10 -0.82 -28.14 3.73
N GLY A 11 -1.61 -28.15 2.66
CA GLY A 11 -3.07 -28.12 2.78
C GLY A 11 -3.66 -26.97 2.00
N CYS A 12 -4.84 -27.21 1.45
CA CYS A 12 -5.68 -26.25 0.79
C CYS A 12 -7.14 -26.60 1.09
N GLY A 13 -7.91 -25.66 1.66
CA GLY A 13 -9.32 -25.90 2.01
C GLY A 13 -9.56 -27.12 2.92
N GLY A 14 -8.64 -27.42 3.84
CA GLY A 14 -8.74 -28.56 4.77
C GLY A 14 -8.21 -29.89 4.23
N ASP A 15 -7.74 -29.96 2.98
CA ASP A 15 -7.21 -31.19 2.38
C ASP A 15 -5.83 -31.64 2.92
N GLY A 16 -5.33 -31.03 3.99
CA GLY A 16 -4.02 -31.28 4.60
C GLY A 16 -3.93 -30.72 6.02
N CYS A 17 -2.76 -30.82 6.64
CA CYS A 17 -2.60 -30.48 8.07
C CYS A 17 -2.50 -28.97 8.39
N GLY A 18 -2.46 -28.10 7.39
CA GLY A 18 -2.23 -26.66 7.57
C GLY A 18 -0.84 -26.27 8.11
N GLY A 19 0.06 -27.24 8.32
CA GLY A 19 1.42 -26.99 8.78
C GLY A 19 2.32 -26.39 7.71
N GLY A 20 3.34 -25.64 8.12
CA GLY A 20 4.33 -25.06 7.20
C GLY A 20 5.08 -26.13 6.39
N MET A 21 5.66 -25.71 5.26
CA MET A 21 6.54 -26.56 4.46
C MET A 21 7.99 -26.08 4.56
N THR A 22 8.91 -27.02 4.80
CA THR A 22 10.36 -26.79 4.85
C THR A 22 11.04 -27.43 3.64
N THR A 23 12.29 -27.06 3.39
CA THR A 23 13.07 -27.66 2.30
C THR A 23 13.65 -28.99 2.72
N ALA A 24 13.50 -30.01 1.86
CA ALA A 24 14.11 -31.32 2.02
C ALA A 24 14.90 -31.68 0.76
N THR A 25 16.01 -32.39 0.93
CA THR A 25 16.85 -32.89 -0.17
C THR A 25 16.59 -34.38 -0.43
N GLY A 26 16.92 -34.84 -1.63
CA GLY A 26 16.91 -36.24 -2.03
C GLY A 26 18.10 -36.55 -2.93
N LYS A 27 18.52 -37.84 -2.95
CA LYS A 27 19.66 -38.36 -3.74
C LYS A 27 20.91 -37.48 -3.58
N SER A 28 21.47 -37.46 -2.37
CA SER A 28 22.67 -36.71 -2.01
C SER A 28 22.62 -35.20 -2.36
N GLY A 29 21.43 -34.59 -2.29
CA GLY A 29 21.26 -33.17 -2.59
C GLY A 29 20.96 -32.83 -4.05
N GLN A 30 20.94 -33.83 -4.95
CA GLN A 30 20.61 -33.65 -6.36
C GLN A 30 19.18 -33.10 -6.55
N TYR A 31 18.25 -33.52 -5.69
CA TYR A 31 16.85 -33.05 -5.75
C TYR A 31 16.47 -32.25 -4.52
N ARG A 32 15.71 -31.18 -4.72
CA ARG A 32 15.18 -30.31 -3.66
C ARG A 32 13.66 -30.26 -3.73
N TYR A 33 13.02 -30.37 -2.58
CA TYR A 33 11.58 -30.41 -2.43
C TYR A 33 11.13 -29.47 -1.32
N TYR A 34 9.93 -28.92 -1.46
CA TYR A 34 9.16 -28.48 -0.31
C TYR A 34 8.45 -29.69 0.29
N ALA A 35 8.61 -29.91 1.59
CA ALA A 35 8.02 -31.01 2.32
C ALA A 35 7.26 -30.49 3.55
N CYS A 36 6.13 -31.13 3.88
CA CYS A 36 5.37 -30.81 5.08
C CYS A 36 6.21 -31.00 6.35
N SER A 37 6.36 -29.94 7.15
CA SER A 37 7.15 -29.98 8.40
C SER A 37 6.48 -30.84 9.47
N ARG A 38 5.15 -30.78 9.59
CA ARG A 38 4.39 -31.58 10.56
C ARG A 38 4.60 -33.08 10.38
N ARG A 39 4.67 -33.59 9.14
CA ARG A 39 5.02 -35.00 8.89
C ARG A 39 6.42 -35.32 9.36
N ALA A 40 7.37 -34.41 9.17
CA ALA A 40 8.76 -34.62 9.57
C ALA A 40 8.93 -34.64 11.10
N THR A 41 8.15 -33.85 11.83
CA THR A 41 8.26 -33.72 13.30
C THR A 41 7.36 -34.68 14.07
N ALA A 42 6.14 -34.94 13.58
CA ALA A 42 5.11 -35.67 14.32
C ALA A 42 4.65 -36.97 13.62
N GLY A 43 5.25 -37.32 12.47
CA GLY A 43 4.98 -38.58 11.77
C GLY A 43 3.74 -38.57 10.88
N THR A 44 3.41 -39.75 10.36
CA THR A 44 2.36 -39.94 9.33
C THR A 44 0.93 -39.91 9.87
N THR A 45 0.75 -40.05 11.18
CA THR A 45 -0.54 -39.96 11.88
C THR A 45 -1.13 -38.55 11.79
N GLU A 46 -0.29 -37.53 11.88
CA GLU A 46 -0.68 -36.11 11.80
C GLU A 46 -0.87 -35.61 10.36
N CYS A 47 -0.10 -36.16 9.41
CA CYS A 47 -0.22 -35.80 8.01
C CYS A 47 0.38 -36.87 7.10
N ARG A 48 -0.32 -37.21 6.02
CA ARG A 48 0.26 -37.97 4.88
C ARG A 48 1.52 -37.30 4.33
N GLY A 49 1.66 -35.98 4.56
CA GLY A 49 2.78 -35.10 4.28
C GLY A 49 3.21 -35.05 2.83
N ARG A 50 2.84 -33.93 2.22
CA ARG A 50 3.11 -33.63 0.82
C ARG A 50 4.56 -33.28 0.58
N ARG A 51 5.02 -33.63 -0.62
CA ARG A 51 6.30 -33.21 -1.18
C ARG A 51 6.08 -32.72 -2.60
N ILE A 52 6.65 -31.59 -2.94
CA ILE A 52 6.60 -31.03 -4.30
C ILE A 52 8.01 -30.57 -4.71
N PRO A 53 8.45 -30.82 -5.96
CA PRO A 53 9.75 -30.33 -6.43
C PRO A 53 9.83 -28.81 -6.28
N MET A 54 10.94 -28.34 -5.72
CA MET A 54 11.13 -26.94 -5.36
C MET A 54 11.02 -26.02 -6.58
N GLU A 55 11.72 -26.35 -7.66
CA GLU A 55 11.69 -25.58 -8.91
C GLU A 55 10.29 -25.51 -9.52
N LYS A 56 9.54 -26.63 -9.45
CA LYS A 56 8.17 -26.69 -9.96
C LYS A 56 7.25 -25.75 -9.19
N LEU A 57 7.30 -25.75 -7.86
CA LEU A 57 6.46 -24.86 -7.05
C LEU A 57 6.87 -23.39 -7.23
N ASP A 58 8.18 -23.11 -7.21
CA ASP A 58 8.72 -21.76 -7.41
C ASP A 58 8.26 -21.18 -8.75
N ASP A 59 8.37 -21.95 -9.84
CA ASP A 59 7.96 -21.51 -11.17
C ASP A 59 6.44 -21.30 -11.27
N ILE A 60 5.63 -22.17 -10.64
CA ILE A 60 4.17 -22.00 -10.58
C ILE A 60 3.82 -20.69 -9.89
N VAL A 61 4.40 -20.43 -8.71
CA VAL A 61 4.10 -19.23 -7.91
C VAL A 61 4.56 -17.97 -8.66
N VAL A 62 5.79 -17.95 -9.17
CA VAL A 62 6.33 -16.79 -9.89
C VAL A 62 5.51 -16.47 -11.15
N LYS A 63 5.12 -17.49 -11.92
CA LYS A 63 4.27 -17.31 -13.11
C LYS A 63 2.89 -16.77 -12.72
N ALA A 64 2.27 -17.34 -11.69
CA ALA A 64 0.95 -16.92 -11.23
C ALA A 64 0.97 -15.46 -10.73
N VAL A 65 1.95 -15.10 -9.90
CA VAL A 65 2.12 -13.72 -9.40
C VAL A 65 2.36 -12.74 -10.55
N SER A 66 3.24 -13.09 -11.49
CA SER A 66 3.53 -12.25 -12.66
C SER A 66 2.31 -12.03 -13.56
N LYS A 67 1.47 -13.06 -13.73
CA LYS A 67 0.32 -13.02 -14.63
C LYS A 67 -0.93 -12.41 -14.00
N HIS A 68 -1.17 -12.67 -12.73
CA HIS A 68 -2.45 -12.31 -12.08
C HIS A 68 -2.36 -11.09 -11.16
N VAL A 69 -1.14 -10.70 -10.74
CA VAL A 69 -0.92 -9.62 -9.77
C VAL A 69 -0.16 -8.47 -10.38
N LEU A 70 0.98 -8.75 -11.02
CA LEU A 70 1.91 -7.73 -11.49
C LEU A 70 1.62 -7.18 -12.89
N GLN A 71 0.52 -7.60 -13.52
CA GLN A 71 0.07 -6.99 -14.77
C GLN A 71 -0.35 -5.54 -14.49
N PRO A 72 0.09 -4.55 -15.31
CA PRO A 72 -0.21 -3.14 -15.08
C PRO A 72 -1.69 -2.86 -14.85
N ASP A 73 -2.57 -3.44 -15.66
CA ASP A 73 -4.03 -3.27 -15.54
C ASP A 73 -4.62 -3.88 -14.26
N ARG A 74 -4.00 -4.97 -13.76
CA ARG A 74 -4.43 -5.60 -12.51
C ARG A 74 -3.90 -4.82 -11.31
N LEU A 75 -2.67 -4.33 -11.36
CA LEU A 75 -2.13 -3.46 -10.33
C LEU A 75 -2.93 -2.15 -10.22
N SER A 76 -3.27 -1.53 -11.35
CA SER A 76 -4.10 -0.32 -11.36
C SER A 76 -5.48 -0.59 -10.77
N THR A 77 -6.10 -1.73 -11.08
CA THR A 77 -7.39 -2.14 -10.49
C THR A 77 -7.27 -2.41 -8.98
N LEU A 78 -6.24 -3.14 -8.55
CA LEU A 78 -6.02 -3.48 -7.15
C LEU A 78 -5.69 -2.25 -6.29
N LEU A 79 -5.01 -1.27 -6.88
CA LEU A 79 -4.62 -0.02 -6.24
C LEU A 79 -5.57 1.14 -6.56
N LYS A 80 -6.67 0.90 -7.28
CA LYS A 80 -7.60 1.95 -7.73
C LYS A 80 -8.12 2.79 -6.57
N THR A 81 -8.58 2.14 -5.50
CA THR A 81 -9.07 2.84 -4.29
C THR A 81 -8.01 3.71 -3.63
N TRP A 82 -6.72 3.37 -3.79
CA TRP A 82 -5.61 4.19 -3.31
C TRP A 82 -5.28 5.33 -4.26
N LEU A 83 -5.35 5.09 -5.58
CA LEU A 83 -5.25 6.16 -6.58
C LEU A 83 -6.34 7.21 -6.35
N ASP A 84 -7.59 6.77 -6.23
CA ASP A 84 -8.75 7.65 -6.02
C ASP A 84 -8.58 8.47 -4.73
N ARG A 85 -8.25 7.81 -3.60
CA ARG A 85 -7.98 8.52 -2.33
C ARG A 85 -6.80 9.51 -2.42
N SER A 86 -5.77 9.17 -3.20
CA SER A 86 -4.62 10.06 -3.40
C SER A 86 -5.03 11.30 -4.21
N GLN A 87 -5.87 11.13 -5.22
CA GLN A 87 -6.43 12.21 -6.04
C GLN A 87 -7.38 13.09 -5.23
N ASP A 88 -8.28 12.51 -4.43
CA ASP A 88 -9.21 13.27 -3.59
C ASP A 88 -8.46 14.09 -2.53
N ALA A 89 -7.45 13.50 -1.88
CA ALA A 89 -6.62 14.22 -0.92
C ALA A 89 -5.86 15.40 -1.56
N GLN A 90 -5.43 15.25 -2.83
CA GLN A 90 -4.80 16.33 -3.60
C GLN A 90 -5.79 17.45 -3.92
N ALA A 91 -6.98 17.10 -4.42
CA ALA A 91 -8.03 18.06 -4.74
C ALA A 91 -8.39 18.87 -3.50
N ASN A 92 -8.63 18.21 -2.38
CA ASN A 92 -8.94 18.85 -1.10
C ASN A 92 -7.84 19.81 -0.64
N ARG A 93 -6.56 19.43 -0.76
CA ARG A 93 -5.43 20.31 -0.41
C ARG A 93 -5.33 21.52 -1.33
N ARG A 94 -5.57 21.36 -2.64
CA ARG A 94 -5.59 22.47 -3.60
C ARG A 94 -6.74 23.42 -3.31
N ASP A 95 -7.91 22.90 -2.97
CA ASP A 95 -9.07 23.71 -2.60
C ASP A 95 -8.82 24.47 -1.30
N GLN A 96 -8.24 23.83 -0.28
CA GLN A 96 -7.84 24.49 0.95
C GLN A 96 -6.80 25.60 0.70
N LEU A 97 -5.80 25.35 -0.13
CA LEU A 97 -4.80 26.35 -0.51
C LEU A 97 -5.45 27.55 -1.21
N LYS A 98 -6.39 27.30 -2.13
CA LYS A 98 -7.16 28.34 -2.80
C LYS A 98 -7.96 29.18 -1.81
N GLN A 99 -8.66 28.54 -0.88
CA GLN A 99 -9.42 29.22 0.17
C GLN A 99 -8.54 30.09 1.07
N LEU A 100 -7.38 29.59 1.51
CA LEU A 100 -6.44 30.37 2.31
C LEU A 100 -5.88 31.58 1.56
N ARG A 101 -5.56 31.43 0.27
CA ARG A 101 -5.11 32.55 -0.57
C ARG A 101 -6.20 33.61 -0.71
N THR A 102 -7.46 33.21 -0.93
CA THR A 102 -8.59 34.15 -0.94
C THR A 102 -8.74 34.87 0.40
N LYS A 103 -8.61 34.17 1.53
CA LYS A 103 -8.63 34.80 2.86
C LYS A 103 -7.50 35.81 3.03
N MET A 104 -6.29 35.50 2.57
CA MET A 104 -5.15 36.43 2.60
C MET A 104 -5.48 37.72 1.83
N THR A 105 -6.01 37.60 0.60
CA THR A 105 -6.39 38.75 -0.22
C THR A 105 -7.49 39.59 0.42
N ASN A 106 -8.46 38.96 1.11
CA ASN A 106 -9.49 39.70 1.83
C ASN A 106 -8.88 40.49 3.00
N LEU A 107 -7.99 39.89 3.78
CA LEU A 107 -7.27 40.58 4.86
C LEU A 107 -6.37 41.71 4.34
N ASP A 108 -5.77 41.56 3.16
CA ASP A 108 -5.04 42.64 2.49
C ASP A 108 -5.97 43.83 2.19
N GLY A 109 -7.18 43.55 1.70
CA GLY A 109 -8.21 44.56 1.44
C GLY A 109 -8.71 45.25 2.72
N GLU A 110 -8.97 44.49 3.77
CA GLU A 110 -9.37 45.03 5.09
C GLU A 110 -8.28 45.94 5.66
N HIS A 111 -7.02 45.50 5.63
CA HIS A 111 -5.88 46.30 6.06
C HIS A 111 -5.77 47.63 5.27
N ALA A 112 -5.94 47.57 3.94
CA ALA A 112 -5.93 48.75 3.09
C ALA A 112 -7.10 49.70 3.41
N ASN A 113 -8.28 49.17 3.76
CA ASN A 113 -9.43 49.96 4.17
C ASN A 113 -9.18 50.69 5.50
N VAL A 114 -8.58 50.03 6.49
CA VAL A 114 -8.20 50.67 7.76
C VAL A 114 -7.24 51.85 7.50
N ILE A 115 -6.21 51.65 6.67
CA ILE A 115 -5.28 52.72 6.27
C ILE A 115 -6.02 53.87 5.56
N LYS A 116 -7.02 53.55 4.74
CA LYS A 116 -7.82 54.56 4.02
C LYS A 116 -8.68 55.40 4.96
N LEU A 117 -9.23 54.83 6.05
CA LEU A 117 -9.99 55.57 7.06
C LEU A 117 -9.13 56.65 7.72
N VAL A 118 -7.89 56.31 8.08
CA VAL A 118 -6.92 57.27 8.66
C VAL A 118 -6.55 58.34 7.63
N ARG A 119 -6.25 57.95 6.38
CA ARG A 119 -5.92 58.90 5.30
C ARG A 119 -7.02 59.93 5.04
N ASN A 120 -8.28 59.50 5.12
CA ASN A 120 -9.43 60.37 4.88
C ASN A 120 -9.83 61.21 6.10
N GLY A 121 -9.10 61.10 7.22
CA GLY A 121 -9.37 61.85 8.45
C GLY A 121 -10.62 61.39 9.20
N ILE A 122 -11.14 60.19 8.90
CA ILE A 122 -12.32 59.63 9.60
C ILE A 122 -11.92 59.15 11.00
N CYS A 123 -10.70 58.63 11.15
CA CYS A 123 -10.10 58.21 12.42
C CYS A 123 -8.72 58.85 12.60
N GLN A 124 -8.31 59.06 13.85
CA GLN A 124 -6.97 59.56 14.16
C GLN A 124 -5.93 58.42 14.12
N ALA A 125 -4.69 58.75 13.76
CA ALA A 125 -3.62 57.77 13.64
C ALA A 125 -3.13 57.23 15.00
N ASP A 126 -3.35 57.99 16.08
CA ASP A 126 -2.99 57.64 17.46
C ASP A 126 -4.10 56.87 18.19
N ASP A 127 -5.23 56.56 17.53
CA ASP A 127 -6.32 55.79 18.10
C ASP A 127 -5.85 54.36 18.46
N PRO A 128 -5.90 53.97 19.75
CA PRO A 128 -5.52 52.63 20.19
C PRO A 128 -6.31 51.52 19.50
N GLN A 129 -7.57 51.76 19.10
CA GLN A 129 -8.41 50.77 18.42
C GLN A 129 -7.86 50.44 17.03
N ILE A 130 -7.37 51.43 16.29
CA ILE A 130 -6.75 51.23 14.97
C ILE A 130 -5.48 50.39 15.10
N ALA A 131 -4.65 50.68 16.11
CA ALA A 131 -3.43 49.92 16.36
C ALA A 131 -3.75 48.45 16.71
N ILE A 132 -4.78 48.19 17.51
CA ILE A 132 -5.25 46.83 17.82
C ILE A 132 -5.70 46.11 16.55
N GLU A 133 -6.51 46.74 15.70
CA GLU A 133 -7.02 46.11 14.49
C GLU A 133 -5.94 45.79 13.46
N ILE A 134 -4.99 46.71 13.22
CA ILE A 134 -3.85 46.44 12.33
C ILE A 134 -3.03 45.26 12.85
N ASN A 135 -2.79 45.20 14.16
CA ASN A 135 -2.04 44.09 14.78
C ASN A 135 -2.80 42.76 14.68
N ASN A 136 -4.13 42.77 14.84
CA ASN A 136 -4.98 41.60 14.67
C ASN A 136 -4.92 41.06 13.23
N ILE A 137 -5.09 41.94 12.24
CA ILE A 137 -4.98 41.57 10.82
C ILE A 137 -3.58 41.03 10.52
N ALA A 138 -2.52 41.70 11.00
CA ALA A 138 -1.15 41.24 10.81
C ALA A 138 -0.88 39.87 11.45
N ALA A 139 -1.46 39.57 12.61
CA ALA A 139 -1.37 38.27 13.26
C ALA A 139 -2.08 37.18 12.44
N GLN A 140 -3.29 37.45 11.95
CA GLN A 140 -4.03 36.52 11.10
C GLN A 140 -3.30 36.24 9.79
N LYS A 141 -2.75 37.27 9.13
CA LYS A 141 -1.95 37.10 7.91
C LYS A 141 -0.72 36.24 8.15
N ARG A 142 -0.01 36.43 9.26
CA ARG A 142 1.14 35.57 9.62
C ARG A 142 0.72 34.11 9.80
N ALA A 143 -0.39 33.85 10.50
CA ALA A 143 -0.89 32.49 10.68
C ALA A 143 -1.26 31.83 9.34
N ILE A 144 -2.00 32.54 8.48
CA ILE A 144 -2.40 32.04 7.16
C ILE A 144 -1.17 31.80 6.26
N ALA A 145 -0.15 32.65 6.31
CA ALA A 145 1.07 32.48 5.53
C ALA A 145 1.79 31.17 5.88
N ILE A 146 1.88 30.85 7.18
CA ILE A 146 2.46 29.59 7.66
C ILE A 146 1.65 28.39 7.14
N ASP A 147 0.30 28.47 7.19
CA ASP A 147 -0.56 27.40 6.70
C ASP A 147 -0.46 27.19 5.18
N ILE A 148 -0.35 28.29 4.41
CA ILE A 148 -0.11 28.26 2.96
C ILE A 148 1.20 27.55 2.66
N GLU A 149 2.30 27.98 3.30
CA GLU A 149 3.62 27.41 3.07
C GLU A 149 3.65 25.91 3.43
N ARG A 150 2.98 25.52 4.52
CA ARG A 150 2.82 24.11 4.90
C ARG A 150 2.08 23.31 3.82
N LEU A 151 0.96 23.83 3.30
CA LEU A 151 0.19 23.15 2.25
C LEU A 151 0.95 23.07 0.92
N GLU A 152 1.68 24.12 0.57
CA GLU A 152 2.54 24.13 -0.63
C GLU A 152 3.64 23.08 -0.53
N ARG A 153 4.32 22.98 0.62
CA ARG A 153 5.28 21.90 0.89
C ARG A 153 4.64 20.52 0.77
N GLN A 154 3.46 20.30 1.34
CA GLN A 154 2.75 19.02 1.23
C GLN A 154 2.30 18.68 -0.19
N LEU A 155 2.01 19.68 -1.02
CA LEU A 155 1.66 19.49 -2.43
C LEU A 155 2.91 19.19 -3.27
N ALA A 156 4.05 19.83 -2.97
CA ALA A 156 5.35 19.60 -3.59
C ALA A 156 5.95 18.23 -3.22
N ASP A 157 5.97 17.87 -1.92
CA ASP A 157 6.39 16.55 -1.42
C ASP A 157 5.47 15.42 -1.88
N GLY A 158 4.29 15.77 -2.40
CA GLY A 158 3.35 14.85 -2.99
C GLY A 158 3.90 14.07 -4.19
N ASP A 159 5.13 14.27 -4.65
CA ASP A 159 5.78 13.43 -5.67
C ASP A 159 6.10 11.98 -5.21
N ARG A 160 5.91 11.64 -3.93
CA ARG A 160 5.86 10.24 -3.43
C ARG A 160 4.53 9.53 -3.75
N ARG A 161 3.97 9.77 -4.94
CA ARG A 161 2.65 9.28 -5.37
C ARG A 161 2.71 7.87 -5.96
N ILE A 162 1.59 7.15 -5.87
CA ILE A 162 1.30 6.01 -6.74
C ILE A 162 0.58 6.59 -7.97
N THR A 163 1.31 6.85 -9.06
CA THR A 163 0.69 7.19 -10.35
C THR A 163 0.55 5.94 -11.23
N PRO A 164 -0.32 5.95 -12.26
CA PRO A 164 -0.38 4.85 -13.23
C PRO A 164 0.99 4.50 -13.82
N GLU A 165 1.83 5.51 -14.10
CA GLU A 165 3.18 5.33 -14.65
C GLU A 165 4.13 4.66 -13.64
N ILE A 166 4.05 5.05 -12.36
CA ILE A 166 4.83 4.42 -11.28
C ILE A 166 4.38 2.97 -11.09
N ILE A 167 3.07 2.70 -11.15
CA ILE A 167 2.54 1.33 -11.11
C ILE A 167 3.09 0.50 -12.26
N HIS A 168 3.11 1.05 -13.48
CA HIS A 168 3.59 0.34 -14.66
C HIS A 168 5.08 -0.02 -14.50
N LYS A 169 5.92 0.97 -14.19
CA LYS A 169 7.36 0.77 -13.94
C LYS A 169 7.62 -0.21 -12.79
N PHE A 170 6.84 -0.13 -11.71
CA PHE A 170 6.93 -1.06 -10.59
C PHE A 170 6.61 -2.49 -11.03
N GLY A 171 5.52 -2.69 -11.79
CA GLY A 171 5.13 -4.00 -12.32
C GLY A 171 6.23 -4.64 -13.16
N GLU A 172 6.79 -3.88 -14.11
CA GLU A 172 7.88 -4.35 -14.99
C GLU A 172 9.14 -4.74 -14.19
N LEU A 173 9.58 -3.87 -13.28
CA LEU A 173 10.73 -4.13 -12.42
C LEU A 173 10.54 -5.36 -11.55
N MET A 174 9.36 -5.53 -10.95
CA MET A 174 9.03 -6.69 -10.12
C MET A 174 9.00 -7.98 -10.93
N VAL A 175 8.41 -7.96 -12.14
CA VAL A 175 8.41 -9.15 -13.02
C VAL A 175 9.82 -9.54 -13.42
N LYS A 176 10.66 -8.56 -13.78
CA LYS A 176 12.08 -8.80 -14.12
C LYS A 176 12.83 -9.44 -12.95
N ASN A 177 12.71 -8.86 -11.76
CA ASN A 177 13.40 -9.34 -10.56
C ASN A 177 12.89 -10.70 -10.06
N LEU A 178 11.61 -11.02 -10.26
CA LEU A 178 11.04 -12.32 -9.88
C LEU A 178 11.45 -13.45 -10.84
N ARG A 179 11.68 -13.13 -12.13
CA ARG A 179 12.12 -14.09 -13.14
C ARG A 179 13.62 -14.39 -13.04
N ASP A 180 14.41 -13.40 -12.63
CA ASP A 180 15.84 -13.58 -12.43
C ASP A 180 16.11 -14.51 -11.22
N LYS A 181 16.55 -15.74 -11.51
CA LYS A 181 16.85 -16.75 -10.48
C LYS A 181 18.10 -16.38 -9.64
N SER A 182 18.95 -15.49 -10.13
CA SER A 182 20.18 -15.04 -9.46
C SER A 182 19.96 -13.82 -8.56
N ALA A 183 18.80 -13.16 -8.66
CA ALA A 183 18.51 -11.95 -7.90
C ALA A 183 18.52 -12.23 -6.37
N PRO A 184 19.42 -11.57 -5.59
CA PRO A 184 19.55 -11.85 -4.15
C PRO A 184 18.28 -11.51 -3.37
N ALA A 185 17.52 -10.51 -3.82
CA ALA A 185 16.26 -10.05 -3.20
C ALA A 185 15.01 -10.78 -3.69
N ARG A 186 15.12 -11.80 -4.58
CA ARG A 186 13.97 -12.51 -5.17
C ARG A 186 12.99 -13.05 -4.12
N ARG A 187 13.53 -13.58 -3.01
CA ARG A 187 12.75 -14.09 -1.88
C ARG A 187 11.97 -12.98 -1.18
N ASP A 188 12.59 -11.83 -0.99
CA ASP A 188 11.99 -10.72 -0.26
C ASP A 188 10.87 -10.09 -1.10
N TYR A 189 11.03 -10.02 -2.42
CA TYR A 189 9.96 -9.64 -3.35
C TYR A 189 8.77 -10.59 -3.33
N VAL A 190 8.99 -11.91 -3.28
CA VAL A 190 7.88 -12.87 -3.13
C VAL A 190 7.16 -12.67 -1.80
N ARG A 191 7.90 -12.51 -0.69
CA ARG A 191 7.32 -12.28 0.65
C ARG A 191 6.57 -10.95 0.79
N LEU A 192 6.87 -9.99 -0.08
CA LEU A 192 6.16 -8.72 -0.14
C LEU A 192 4.77 -8.86 -0.78
N LEU A 193 4.64 -9.81 -1.72
CA LEU A 193 3.43 -10.00 -2.53
C LEU A 193 2.57 -11.19 -2.09
N VAL A 194 3.19 -12.19 -1.47
CA VAL A 194 2.59 -13.48 -1.12
C VAL A 194 2.74 -13.72 0.37
N ASP A 195 1.61 -13.83 1.06
CA ASP A 195 1.55 -14.15 2.49
C ASP A 195 1.53 -15.67 2.71
N ARG A 196 0.83 -16.40 1.83
CA ARG A 196 0.66 -17.85 1.96
C ARG A 196 0.58 -18.55 0.61
N VAL A 197 1.27 -19.68 0.51
CA VAL A 197 1.16 -20.62 -0.61
C VAL A 197 0.67 -21.96 -0.07
N GLU A 198 -0.60 -22.24 -0.29
CA GLU A 198 -1.25 -23.48 0.11
C GLU A 198 -1.07 -24.53 -0.97
N VAL A 199 -0.42 -25.64 -0.62
CA VAL A 199 -0.17 -26.76 -1.53
C VAL A 199 -1.18 -27.86 -1.23
N GLY A 200 -2.23 -27.92 -2.05
CA GLY A 200 -3.27 -28.95 -2.06
C GLY A 200 -2.84 -30.23 -2.80
N THR A 201 -3.74 -31.22 -2.88
CA THR A 201 -3.51 -32.41 -3.73
C THR A 201 -3.69 -32.09 -5.21
N THR A 202 -4.73 -31.32 -5.53
CA THR A 202 -5.16 -31.03 -6.91
C THR A 202 -4.91 -29.59 -7.31
N GLU A 203 -4.74 -28.69 -6.34
CA GLU A 203 -4.59 -27.26 -6.58
C GLU A 203 -3.56 -26.62 -5.66
N ILE A 204 -3.06 -25.46 -6.07
CA ILE A 204 -2.20 -24.58 -5.27
C ILE A 204 -2.94 -23.25 -5.15
N ARG A 205 -3.18 -22.78 -3.93
CA ARG A 205 -3.74 -21.44 -3.68
C ARG A 205 -2.63 -20.50 -3.24
N ILE A 206 -2.61 -19.32 -3.85
CA ILE A 206 -1.64 -18.27 -3.55
C ILE A 206 -2.44 -17.09 -3.00
N CYS A 207 -2.15 -16.73 -1.77
CA CYS A 207 -2.83 -15.66 -1.03
C CYS A 207 -1.84 -14.55 -0.70
N GLY A 208 -2.31 -13.31 -0.76
CA GLY A 208 -1.54 -12.13 -0.41
C GLY A 208 -2.41 -10.95 0.02
N SER A 209 -1.78 -9.92 0.56
CA SER A 209 -2.46 -8.73 1.07
C SER A 209 -2.38 -7.54 0.09
N LYS A 210 -3.53 -6.90 -0.17
CA LYS A 210 -3.58 -5.64 -0.93
C LYS A 210 -2.86 -4.50 -0.20
N SER A 211 -2.81 -4.55 1.14
CA SER A 211 -2.20 -3.52 1.98
C SER A 211 -0.66 -3.55 1.88
N ARG A 212 -0.08 -4.74 1.77
CA ARG A 212 1.38 -4.93 1.60
C ARG A 212 1.81 -4.56 0.20
N LEU A 213 1.00 -4.91 -0.81
CA LEU A 213 1.20 -4.49 -2.19
C LEU A 213 1.19 -2.96 -2.33
N SER A 214 0.27 -2.26 -1.67
CA SER A 214 0.23 -0.79 -1.73
C SER A 214 1.45 -0.15 -1.07
N LYS A 215 1.89 -0.67 0.08
CA LYS A 215 3.11 -0.17 0.76
C LYS A 215 4.39 -0.41 -0.04
N ALA A 216 4.47 -1.55 -0.72
CA ALA A 216 5.52 -1.85 -1.68
C ALA A 216 5.58 -0.81 -2.80
N ALA A 217 4.43 -0.47 -3.38
CA ALA A 217 4.32 0.52 -4.45
C ALA A 217 4.70 1.94 -4.00
N MET A 218 4.52 2.28 -2.70
CA MET A 218 4.93 3.57 -2.12
C MET A 218 6.41 3.64 -1.71
N GLY A 219 7.19 2.57 -1.89
CA GLY A 219 8.60 2.53 -1.49
C GLY A 219 8.85 2.56 0.02
N THR A 220 7.85 2.20 0.85
CA THR A 220 8.02 2.17 2.31
C THR A 220 8.70 0.85 2.74
N PRO A 221 9.81 0.88 3.50
CA PRO A 221 10.47 -0.32 3.98
C PRO A 221 9.52 -1.15 4.88
N PRO A 222 9.67 -2.49 4.91
CA PRO A 222 8.66 -3.45 5.37
C PRO A 222 8.35 -3.47 6.89
N HIS A 223 8.86 -2.53 7.69
CA HIS A 223 8.80 -2.62 9.16
C HIS A 223 7.65 -1.85 9.84
N LEU A 224 6.70 -1.27 9.09
CA LEU A 224 5.62 -0.44 9.68
C LEU A 224 4.25 -0.72 9.06
N VAL A 225 3.49 -1.71 9.58
CA VAL A 225 2.04 -1.84 9.31
C VAL A 225 1.23 -2.41 10.49
N PRO A 226 0.19 -1.70 10.99
CA PRO A 226 -0.84 -2.24 11.89
C PRO A 226 -1.84 -3.17 11.16
N LYS A 227 -2.38 -4.15 11.90
CA LYS A 227 -3.32 -5.20 11.46
C LYS A 227 -4.74 -4.66 11.25
N ALA A 228 -5.20 -4.60 10.00
CA ALA A 228 -6.61 -4.69 9.61
C ALA A 228 -6.65 -5.05 8.13
N GLU A 229 -6.95 -6.31 7.77
CA GLU A 229 -6.78 -6.78 6.39
C GLU A 229 -8.00 -7.49 5.79
N ARG A 230 -8.33 -7.10 4.56
CA ARG A 230 -9.12 -7.86 3.60
C ARG A 230 -8.13 -8.61 2.70
N GLU A 231 -8.14 -9.94 2.80
CA GLU A 231 -7.35 -10.83 1.95
C GLU A 231 -7.96 -10.85 0.53
N TRP A 232 -7.13 -11.12 -0.49
CA TRP A 232 -7.65 -11.42 -1.82
C TRP A 232 -7.13 -12.78 -2.29
N CYS A 233 -8.06 -13.60 -2.76
CA CYS A 233 -7.81 -14.94 -3.27
C CYS A 233 -7.94 -14.96 -4.79
N THR A 234 -7.13 -15.79 -5.45
CA THR A 234 -7.05 -15.88 -6.93
C THR A 234 -8.22 -16.64 -7.58
N ARG A 235 -9.37 -16.80 -6.91
CA ARG A 235 -10.60 -17.34 -7.50
C ARG A 235 -11.81 -16.54 -7.02
N LEU A 236 -12.53 -15.96 -7.99
CA LEU A 236 -13.82 -15.28 -7.91
C LEU A 236 -13.89 -14.12 -6.89
N ASP A 237 -13.98 -12.89 -7.41
CA ASP A 237 -14.16 -11.68 -6.61
C ASP A 237 -15.53 -11.65 -5.89
N SER A 238 -15.46 -11.08 -4.68
CA SER A 238 -16.48 -10.29 -3.97
C SER A 238 -17.66 -10.98 -3.29
N ASN A 239 -17.64 -10.89 -1.96
CA ASN A 239 -18.78 -10.72 -1.04
C ASN A 239 -20.14 -11.30 -1.50
N GLN A 240 -20.48 -12.49 -1.02
CA GLN A 240 -21.88 -12.86 -0.82
C GLN A 240 -22.16 -12.84 0.68
N TRP A 241 -22.71 -11.73 1.13
CA TRP A 241 -23.41 -11.63 2.40
C TRP A 241 -24.76 -12.36 2.20
N PRO A 242 -25.15 -13.34 3.02
CA PRO A 242 -26.54 -13.75 3.00
C PRO A 242 -27.35 -12.68 3.73
N SER A 243 -28.30 -12.05 3.04
CA SER A 243 -29.40 -11.34 3.67
C SER A 243 -30.31 -12.35 4.39
N PRO A 244 -30.90 -11.98 5.55
CA PRO A 244 -31.79 -12.84 6.31
C PRO A 244 -33.11 -13.01 5.58
N SER A 245 -33.60 -14.24 5.47
CA SER A 245 -34.97 -14.52 5.07
C SER A 245 -35.63 -15.40 6.11
N GLU A 246 -36.71 -14.84 6.66
CA GLU A 246 -37.68 -15.41 7.58
C GLU A 246 -38.25 -16.75 7.09
N GLY A 247 -38.59 -17.61 8.05
CA GLY A 247 -39.19 -18.93 7.87
C GLY A 247 -39.04 -19.78 9.12
#